data_AF-A0A1C6CVP9-F1
#
_entry.id   AF-A0A1C6CVP9-F1
#
_cell.length_a   1.000
_cell.length_b   1.000
_cell.length_c   1.000
_cell.angle_alpha   90.00
_cell.angle_beta   90.00
_cell.angle_gamma   90.00
#
_symmetry.space_group_name_H-M   'P 1'
#
loop_
_entity.id
_entity.type
_entity.pdbx_description
1 polymer ?
#
loop_
_entity_poly.entity_id
_entity_poly.type
_entity_poly.pdbx_seq_one_letter_code
_entity_poly.pdbx_strand_id
1 'polypeptide(L)'
;MAQLWGGRFTKETDKLVYNFNASINFDKKFYKQDMEGSIAHVKMLASVGILTEEERDQIITGIEGILRDVENGSLIITEEYEDIHSFVEAVLTERIGDVGKKLHTGRSRNDQVALDMKLYTRQELLSIRELVLELIKTCQTLMEENIHTVMPGFTHLQKAQPLTLSHHVGAYMEMFKRDYSRLSDIYDRMNYCPLGSGALAGTTYPLDREMTAELLDFYGPTLNSMDSVSDRDYVIELLSALSTIMMHLSRFCEEIILWNSNEYRFIEIDDAYSTGSSIMPQKKNPDIAELIRGKTGRVYAALTSILTTMKGIPLAYNKDMQEDKELTFDAYDTVKGCLALFNGMLKTITFHKDIMEQSAKHGFTNATDAADYLVNHGVPFRDAHGIVGRLVLYCIAKGIALDDMSLEEYKAISPVFENDIYEAIDVHTCVDKRNTIGAPGPKAMEQVIAINKKWIEEHEE
;
A
#
# COMPACT_ATOMS: atom_id res chain seq x y z
N MET A 1 37.23 -16.71 -1.37
CA MET A 1 35.89 -16.58 -0.78
C MET A 1 36.09 -16.24 0.68
N ALA A 2 35.70 -15.04 1.09
CA ALA A 2 35.82 -14.61 2.48
C ALA A 2 34.58 -15.11 3.23
N GLN A 3 34.75 -16.13 4.06
CA GLN A 3 33.71 -16.64 4.96
C GLN A 3 34.09 -16.31 6.40
N LEU A 4 33.09 -15.86 7.17
CA LEU A 4 33.26 -15.49 8.59
C LEU A 4 33.34 -16.71 9.53
N TRP A 5 33.13 -17.89 8.97
CA TRP A 5 33.14 -19.17 9.65
C TRP A 5 34.00 -20.14 8.84
N GLY A 6 34.69 -21.08 9.50
CA GLY A 6 35.59 -21.99 8.78
C GLY A 6 36.53 -22.83 9.64
N GLY A 7 36.89 -22.35 10.84
CA GLY A 7 37.86 -23.02 11.72
C GLY A 7 37.49 -24.45 12.16
N ARG A 8 36.24 -24.89 11.95
CA ARG A 8 35.75 -26.24 12.25
C ARG A 8 35.68 -27.17 11.03
N PHE A 9 35.81 -26.64 9.81
CA PHE A 9 35.59 -27.40 8.58
C PHE A 9 36.90 -28.04 8.09
N THR A 10 36.83 -29.30 7.67
CA THR A 10 37.99 -30.08 7.22
C THR A 10 38.05 -30.26 5.70
N LYS A 11 37.06 -29.70 4.98
CA LYS A 11 36.94 -29.74 3.52
C LYS A 11 36.44 -28.38 3.03
N GLU A 12 36.75 -28.07 1.77
CA GLU A 12 36.15 -26.92 1.09
C GLU A 12 34.64 -27.16 0.88
N THR A 13 33.87 -26.08 0.95
CA THR A 13 32.43 -26.09 0.66
C THR A 13 32.21 -26.38 -0.81
N ASP A 14 31.26 -27.27 -1.12
CA ASP A 14 30.86 -27.54 -2.49
C ASP A 14 30.32 -26.27 -3.16
N LYS A 15 30.68 -26.04 -4.44
CA LYS A 15 30.31 -24.81 -5.15
C LYS A 15 28.80 -24.64 -5.32
N LEU A 16 28.05 -25.72 -5.51
CA LEU A 16 26.60 -25.66 -5.60
C LEU A 16 26.00 -25.28 -4.24
N VAL A 17 26.54 -25.82 -3.15
CA VAL A 17 26.13 -25.47 -1.79
C VAL A 17 26.40 -24.00 -1.50
N TYR A 18 27.56 -23.48 -1.89
CA TYR A 18 27.87 -22.05 -1.75
C TYR A 18 26.87 -21.19 -2.51
N ASN A 19 26.65 -21.47 -3.79
CA ASN A 19 25.72 -20.70 -4.62
C ASN A 19 24.27 -20.77 -4.12
N PHE A 20 23.85 -21.91 -3.54
CA PHE A 20 22.52 -22.07 -2.96
C PHE A 20 22.38 -21.37 -1.60
N ASN A 21 23.48 -21.14 -0.89
CA ASN A 21 23.48 -20.53 0.44
C ASN A 21 23.71 -19.02 0.42
N ALA A 22 24.47 -18.52 -0.54
CA ALA A 22 24.86 -17.12 -0.65
C ALA A 22 23.63 -16.22 -0.82
N SER A 23 23.60 -15.11 -0.08
CA SER A 23 22.53 -14.11 -0.10
C SER A 23 22.95 -12.77 -0.68
N ILE A 24 24.25 -12.58 -0.97
CA ILE A 24 24.81 -11.31 -1.46
C ILE A 24 24.08 -10.70 -2.67
N ASN A 25 23.48 -11.54 -3.52
CA ASN A 25 22.77 -11.09 -4.71
C ASN A 25 21.51 -10.26 -4.40
N PHE A 26 20.91 -10.48 -3.23
CA PHE A 26 19.71 -9.77 -2.79
C PHE A 26 19.90 -9.01 -1.48
N ASP A 27 20.64 -9.56 -0.51
CA ASP A 27 20.84 -8.91 0.80
C ASP A 27 21.80 -7.71 0.75
N LYS A 28 22.53 -7.52 -0.35
CA LYS A 28 23.29 -6.28 -0.61
C LYS A 28 22.42 -5.03 -0.50
N LYS A 29 21.09 -5.15 -0.61
CA LYS A 29 20.14 -4.06 -0.32
C LYS A 29 20.28 -3.51 1.11
N PHE A 30 20.75 -4.31 2.06
CA PHE A 30 20.95 -3.91 3.47
C PHE A 30 22.25 -3.17 3.76
N TYR A 31 23.10 -2.86 2.76
CA TYR A 31 24.40 -2.24 3.03
C TYR A 31 24.33 -1.00 3.94
N LYS A 32 23.27 -0.19 3.81
CA LYS A 32 23.05 0.98 4.68
C LYS A 32 22.69 0.57 6.09
N GLN A 33 21.73 -0.33 6.24
CA GLN A 33 21.24 -0.80 7.53
C GLN A 33 22.34 -1.53 8.32
N ASP A 34 23.12 -2.38 7.65
CA ASP A 34 24.24 -3.10 8.28
C ASP A 34 25.31 -2.15 8.82
N MET A 35 25.64 -1.12 8.05
CA MET A 35 26.62 -0.11 8.44
C MET A 35 26.10 0.79 9.57
N GLU A 36 24.84 1.23 9.49
CA GLU A 36 24.17 2.01 10.53
C GLU A 36 24.11 1.23 11.86
N GLY A 37 23.64 -0.02 11.82
CA GLY A 37 23.60 -0.92 12.97
C GLY A 37 24.99 -1.22 13.54
N SER A 38 26.00 -1.35 12.67
CA SER A 38 27.40 -1.53 13.08
C SER A 38 27.99 -0.30 13.77
N ILE A 39 27.68 0.92 13.30
CA ILE A 39 28.09 2.16 13.98
C ILE A 39 27.45 2.26 15.37
N ALA A 40 26.15 1.99 15.49
CA ALA A 40 25.46 2.00 16.79
C ALA A 40 26.06 0.97 17.76
N HIS A 41 26.30 -0.26 17.28
CA HIS A 41 26.94 -1.32 18.06
C HIS A 41 28.32 -0.90 18.58
N VAL A 42 29.16 -0.32 17.72
CA VAL A 42 30.52 0.09 18.08
C VAL A 42 30.54 1.26 19.08
N LYS A 43 29.63 2.22 18.94
CA LYS A 43 29.43 3.29 19.94
C LYS A 43 29.09 2.71 21.31
N MET A 44 28.21 1.70 21.35
CA MET A 44 27.84 1.01 22.59
C MET A 44 28.99 0.17 23.14
N LEU A 45 29.75 -0.57 22.32
CA LEU A 45 30.91 -1.33 22.79
C LEU A 45 31.95 -0.43 23.48
N ALA A 46 32.16 0.79 22.98
CA ALA A 46 33.04 1.77 23.59
C ALA A 46 32.51 2.29 24.93
N SER A 47 31.19 2.58 25.01
CA SER A 47 30.58 3.10 26.24
C SER A 47 30.66 2.12 27.42
N VAL A 48 30.69 0.82 27.13
CA VAL A 48 30.84 -0.25 28.14
C VAL A 48 32.28 -0.73 28.31
N GLY A 49 33.25 -0.08 27.65
CA GLY A 49 34.69 -0.32 27.81
C GLY A 49 35.23 -1.58 27.14
N ILE A 50 34.49 -2.17 26.19
CA ILE A 50 34.97 -3.31 25.38
C ILE A 50 35.92 -2.83 24.28
N LEU A 51 35.65 -1.64 23.73
CA LEU A 51 36.54 -0.94 22.80
C LEU A 51 37.10 0.33 23.46
N THR A 52 38.29 0.73 23.06
CA THR A 52 38.76 2.09 23.38
C THR A 52 38.07 3.12 22.49
N GLU A 53 38.07 4.38 22.91
CA GLU A 53 37.58 5.52 22.10
C GLU A 53 38.30 5.60 20.74
N GLU A 54 39.60 5.34 20.71
CA GLU A 54 40.40 5.34 19.48
C GLU A 54 40.00 4.20 18.54
N GLU A 55 39.79 2.99 19.07
CA GLU A 55 39.32 1.84 18.29
C GLU A 55 37.92 2.08 17.73
N ARG A 56 37.03 2.68 18.53
CA ARG A 56 35.69 3.11 18.09
C ARG A 56 35.78 4.05 16.90
N ASP A 57 36.57 5.12 17.01
CA ASP A 57 36.67 6.15 15.97
C ASP A 57 37.29 5.59 14.68
N GLN A 58 38.27 4.69 14.80
CA GLN A 58 38.84 3.98 13.65
C GLN A 58 37.80 3.11 12.93
N ILE A 59 36.98 2.35 13.68
CA ILE A 59 35.95 1.50 13.09
C ILE A 59 34.85 2.34 12.43
N ILE A 60 34.35 3.39 13.10
CA ILE A 60 33.31 4.27 12.54
C ILE A 60 33.80 4.94 11.26
N THR A 61 35.00 5.53 11.29
CA THR A 61 35.59 6.17 10.09
C THR A 61 35.77 5.15 8.96
N GLY A 62 36.18 3.92 9.29
CA GLY A 62 36.29 2.82 8.34
C GLY A 62 34.95 2.50 7.68
N ILE A 63 33.89 2.31 8.48
CA ILE A 63 32.54 2.00 8.00
C ILE A 63 31.97 3.14 7.14
N GLU A 64 32.08 4.40 7.59
CA GLU A 64 31.65 5.57 6.81
C GLU A 64 32.40 5.71 5.49
N GLY A 65 33.69 5.33 5.47
CA GLY A 65 34.47 5.23 4.25
C GLY A 65 33.93 4.16 3.30
N ILE A 66 33.59 2.98 3.81
CA ILE A 66 33.01 1.89 3.00
C ILE A 66 31.67 2.34 2.41
N LEU A 67 30.78 2.93 3.22
CA LEU A 67 29.49 3.44 2.76
C LEU A 67 29.66 4.41 1.58
N ARG A 68 30.54 5.40 1.75
CA ARG A 68 30.82 6.42 0.73
C ARG A 68 31.35 5.81 -0.56
N ASP A 69 32.24 4.83 -0.45
CA ASP A 69 32.86 4.16 -1.60
C ASP A 69 31.87 3.24 -2.34
N VAL A 70 30.94 2.62 -1.61
CA VAL A 70 29.82 1.86 -2.21
C VAL A 70 28.87 2.80 -2.94
N GLU A 71 28.47 3.92 -2.32
CA GLU A 71 27.51 4.86 -2.92
C GLU A 71 28.06 5.59 -4.15
N ASN A 72 29.37 5.90 -4.17
CA ASN A 72 30.02 6.54 -5.32
C ASN A 72 30.47 5.55 -6.41
N GLY A 73 30.32 4.24 -6.16
CA GLY A 73 30.67 3.17 -7.10
C GLY A 73 32.16 2.83 -7.19
N SER A 74 33.02 3.38 -6.34
CA SER A 74 34.45 3.03 -6.31
C SER A 74 34.71 1.68 -5.63
N LEU A 75 33.81 1.23 -4.76
CA LEU A 75 33.82 -0.09 -4.15
C LEU A 75 32.55 -0.85 -4.58
N ILE A 76 32.74 -1.99 -5.24
CA ILE A 76 31.64 -2.79 -5.77
C ILE A 76 31.41 -3.98 -4.85
N ILE A 77 30.15 -4.20 -4.46
CA ILE A 77 29.73 -5.41 -3.76
C ILE A 77 29.65 -6.55 -4.78
N THR A 78 30.56 -7.53 -4.69
CA THR A 78 30.69 -8.64 -5.64
C THR A 78 30.16 -9.96 -5.06
N GLU A 79 30.01 -10.98 -5.92
CA GLU A 79 29.55 -12.33 -5.52
C GLU A 79 30.62 -13.17 -4.79
N GLU A 80 31.81 -12.61 -4.53
CA GLU A 80 32.89 -13.32 -3.83
C GLU A 80 32.65 -13.45 -2.31
N TYR A 81 31.69 -12.68 -1.81
CA TYR A 81 31.21 -12.68 -0.43
C TYR A 81 29.94 -13.51 -0.32
N GLU A 82 29.75 -14.18 0.83
CA GLU A 82 28.54 -14.96 1.11
C GLU A 82 27.31 -14.06 1.25
N ASP A 83 27.47 -12.98 2.01
CA ASP A 83 26.44 -12.04 2.42
C ASP A 83 27.02 -10.64 2.62
N ILE A 84 26.14 -9.64 2.73
CA ILE A 84 26.54 -8.24 2.96
C ILE A 84 27.39 -8.07 4.22
N HIS A 85 27.13 -8.86 5.26
CA HIS A 85 27.83 -8.80 6.54
C HIS A 85 29.30 -9.22 6.41
N SER A 86 29.57 -10.24 5.59
CA SER A 86 30.91 -10.72 5.25
C SER A 86 31.67 -9.70 4.43
N PHE A 87 30.99 -9.03 3.49
CA PHE A 87 31.57 -7.93 2.72
C PHE A 87 32.04 -6.79 3.63
N VAL A 88 31.16 -6.28 4.51
CA VAL A 88 31.51 -5.16 5.39
C VAL A 88 32.66 -5.51 6.33
N GLU A 89 32.62 -6.69 6.97
CA GLU A 89 33.69 -7.11 7.88
C GLU A 89 35.03 -7.34 7.18
N ALA A 90 35.02 -7.95 5.98
CA ALA A 90 36.23 -8.19 5.20
C ALA A 90 36.89 -6.89 4.75
N VAL A 91 36.11 -5.97 4.16
CA VAL A 91 36.63 -4.67 3.69
C VAL A 91 37.10 -3.82 4.87
N LEU A 92 36.37 -3.82 5.99
CA LEU A 92 36.80 -3.10 7.19
C LEU A 92 38.13 -3.66 7.71
N THR A 93 38.25 -4.98 7.80
CA THR A 93 39.50 -5.64 8.24
C THR A 93 40.66 -5.36 7.29
N GLU A 94 40.43 -5.30 5.97
CA GLU A 94 41.45 -4.90 5.01
C GLU A 94 41.92 -3.46 5.25
N ARG A 95 41.01 -2.54 5.57
CA ARG A 95 41.31 -1.12 5.78
C ARG A 95 42.03 -0.82 7.09
N ILE A 96 41.62 -1.45 8.19
CA ILE A 96 42.08 -1.07 9.55
C ILE A 96 42.68 -2.24 10.36
N GLY A 97 42.88 -3.40 9.73
CA GLY A 97 43.57 -4.54 10.33
C GLY A 97 42.81 -5.17 11.50
N ASP A 98 43.54 -5.55 12.55
CA ASP A 98 42.99 -6.31 13.69
C ASP A 98 41.91 -5.55 14.47
N VAL A 99 41.90 -4.21 14.42
CA VAL A 99 40.84 -3.40 15.02
C VAL A 99 39.48 -3.69 14.36
N GLY A 100 39.45 -3.89 13.04
CA GLY A 100 38.22 -4.24 12.30
C GLY A 100 37.62 -5.57 12.74
N LYS A 101 38.46 -6.54 13.13
CA LYS A 101 38.02 -7.85 13.64
C LYS A 101 37.29 -7.76 14.98
N LYS A 102 37.40 -6.64 15.69
CA LYS A 102 36.70 -6.43 16.98
C LYS A 102 35.23 -6.03 16.81
N LEU A 103 34.80 -5.61 15.61
CA LEU A 103 33.43 -5.17 15.31
C LEU A 103 32.37 -6.18 15.78
N HIS A 104 32.64 -7.49 15.62
CA HIS A 104 31.66 -8.52 15.90
C HIS A 104 31.56 -8.93 17.38
N THR A 105 32.33 -8.30 18.28
CA THR A 105 32.32 -8.65 19.71
C THR A 105 30.92 -8.44 20.30
N GLY A 106 30.39 -9.48 20.96
CA GLY A 106 29.07 -9.43 21.61
C GLY A 106 27.86 -9.49 20.65
N ARG A 107 28.08 -9.71 19.35
CA ARG A 107 27.04 -9.78 18.31
C ARG A 107 27.02 -11.17 17.66
N SER A 108 25.91 -11.51 17.01
CA SER A 108 25.77 -12.67 16.13
C SER A 108 25.28 -12.24 14.76
N ARG A 109 25.32 -13.14 13.78
CA ARG A 109 24.65 -12.88 12.49
C ARG A 109 23.14 -12.89 12.65
N ASN A 110 22.60 -13.62 13.62
CA ASN A 110 21.16 -13.75 13.82
C ASN A 110 20.50 -12.45 14.28
N ASP A 111 21.06 -11.77 15.29
CA ASP A 111 20.54 -10.49 15.76
C ASP A 111 20.92 -9.33 14.83
N GLN A 112 22.07 -9.41 14.15
CA GLN A 112 22.48 -8.46 13.11
C GLN A 112 21.50 -8.47 11.92
N VAL A 113 21.21 -9.63 11.32
CA VAL A 113 20.29 -9.69 10.17
C VAL A 113 18.84 -9.36 10.58
N ALA A 114 18.44 -9.68 11.81
CA ALA A 114 17.14 -9.28 12.34
C ALA A 114 17.03 -7.75 12.48
N LEU A 115 18.11 -7.09 12.92
CA LEU A 115 18.18 -5.63 12.95
C LEU A 115 18.07 -5.05 11.55
N ASP A 116 18.89 -5.52 10.61
CA ASP A 116 18.96 -4.96 9.26
C ASP A 116 17.61 -5.06 8.55
N MET A 117 16.95 -6.22 8.67
CA MET A 117 15.63 -6.43 8.08
C MET A 117 14.56 -5.57 8.74
N LYS A 118 14.61 -5.32 10.06
CA LYS A 118 13.70 -4.38 10.73
C LYS A 118 13.93 -2.94 10.28
N LEU A 119 15.18 -2.49 10.22
CA LEU A 119 15.52 -1.13 9.74
C LEU A 119 15.08 -0.94 8.28
N TYR A 120 15.36 -1.91 7.41
CA TYR A 120 14.96 -1.87 6.01
C TYR A 120 13.43 -1.87 5.86
N THR A 121 12.74 -2.76 6.57
CA THR A 121 11.27 -2.82 6.55
C THR A 121 10.65 -1.54 7.10
N ARG A 122 11.22 -0.93 8.15
CA ARG A 122 10.78 0.35 8.71
C ARG A 122 10.88 1.46 7.65
N GLN A 123 12.00 1.54 6.93
CA GLN A 123 12.20 2.53 5.86
C GLN A 123 11.19 2.33 4.71
N GLU A 124 10.99 1.10 4.27
CA GLU A 124 10.07 0.76 3.18
C GLU A 124 8.61 1.01 3.58
N LEU A 125 8.23 0.68 4.81
CA LEU A 125 6.93 1.00 5.37
C LEU A 125 6.66 2.51 5.33
N LEU A 126 7.60 3.32 5.81
CA LEU A 126 7.44 4.78 5.82
C LEU A 126 7.28 5.34 4.40
N SER A 127 8.10 4.86 3.45
CA SER A 127 7.99 5.27 2.04
C SER A 127 6.64 4.89 1.42
N ILE A 128 6.15 3.67 1.69
CA ILE A 128 4.85 3.21 1.20
C ILE A 128 3.71 4.01 1.86
N ARG A 129 3.82 4.31 3.15
CA ARG A 129 2.84 5.12 3.89
C ARG A 129 2.72 6.52 3.30
N GLU A 130 3.84 7.15 2.95
CA GLU A 130 3.87 8.43 2.25
C GLU A 130 3.18 8.35 0.87
N LEU A 131 3.47 7.32 0.08
CA LEU A 131 2.81 7.11 -1.22
C LEU A 131 1.29 6.90 -1.10
N VAL A 132 0.84 6.20 -0.06
CA VAL A 132 -0.60 6.06 0.25
C VAL A 132 -1.20 7.42 0.60
N LEU A 133 -0.51 8.22 1.41
CA LEU A 133 -0.97 9.57 1.78
C LEU A 133 -1.07 10.48 0.54
N GLU A 134 -0.10 10.44 -0.36
CA GLU A 134 -0.15 11.19 -1.62
C GLU A 134 -1.30 10.77 -2.52
N LEU A 135 -1.66 9.48 -2.54
CA LEU A 135 -2.85 9.00 -3.24
C LEU A 135 -4.15 9.48 -2.57
N ILE A 136 -4.19 9.51 -1.23
CA ILE A 136 -5.32 10.08 -0.46
C ILE A 136 -5.51 11.56 -0.79
N LYS A 137 -4.43 12.34 -0.89
CA LYS A 137 -4.48 13.75 -1.31
C LYS A 137 -5.02 13.92 -2.73
N THR A 138 -4.61 13.06 -3.67
CA THR A 138 -5.18 13.08 -5.02
C THR A 138 -6.68 12.77 -5.01
N CYS A 139 -7.11 11.77 -4.23
CA CYS A 139 -8.53 11.47 -4.08
C CYS A 139 -9.28 12.67 -3.51
N GLN A 140 -8.72 13.36 -2.51
CA GLN A 140 -9.28 14.57 -1.92
C GLN A 140 -9.48 15.68 -2.97
N THR A 141 -8.46 15.97 -3.79
CA THR A 141 -8.57 16.95 -4.89
C THR A 141 -9.68 16.56 -5.87
N LEU A 142 -9.72 15.29 -6.30
CA LEU A 142 -10.76 14.80 -7.20
C LEU A 142 -12.17 14.92 -6.59
N MET A 143 -12.31 14.68 -5.29
CA MET A 143 -13.58 14.87 -4.58
C MET A 143 -14.04 16.33 -4.59
N GLU A 144 -13.13 17.27 -4.38
CA GLU A 144 -13.42 18.72 -4.37
C GLU A 144 -13.85 19.23 -5.75
N GLU A 145 -13.17 18.79 -6.80
CA GLU A 145 -13.45 19.21 -8.18
C GLU A 145 -14.75 18.63 -8.75
N ASN A 146 -15.34 17.64 -8.07
CA ASN A 146 -16.43 16.82 -8.59
C ASN A 146 -17.61 16.65 -7.62
N ILE A 147 -17.80 17.58 -6.67
CA ILE A 147 -18.93 17.58 -5.72
C ILE A 147 -20.28 17.50 -6.44
N HIS A 148 -20.43 18.19 -7.57
CA HIS A 148 -21.67 18.25 -8.35
C HIS A 148 -21.66 17.37 -9.60
N THR A 149 -20.59 16.61 -9.85
CA THR A 149 -20.49 15.76 -11.05
C THR A 149 -21.35 14.51 -10.85
N VAL A 150 -22.55 14.49 -11.41
CA VAL A 150 -23.47 13.34 -11.31
C VAL A 150 -23.01 12.18 -12.20
N MET A 151 -23.08 10.96 -11.68
CA MET A 151 -22.81 9.71 -12.40
C MET A 151 -23.76 8.60 -11.93
N PRO A 152 -23.98 7.53 -12.73
CA PRO A 152 -24.74 6.38 -12.26
C PRO A 152 -23.96 5.63 -11.18
N GLY A 153 -24.63 5.29 -10.08
CA GLY A 153 -24.16 4.29 -9.14
C GLY A 153 -24.44 2.88 -9.65
N PHE A 154 -23.59 1.92 -9.30
CA PHE A 154 -23.73 0.53 -9.75
C PHE A 154 -23.81 -0.44 -8.58
N THR A 155 -24.70 -1.43 -8.72
CA THR A 155 -24.66 -2.67 -7.94
C THR A 155 -24.81 -3.83 -8.91
N HIS A 156 -23.99 -4.88 -8.80
CA HIS A 156 -23.94 -5.96 -9.80
C HIS A 156 -23.62 -5.47 -11.23
N LEU A 157 -22.92 -4.34 -11.36
CA LEU A 157 -22.70 -3.63 -12.62
C LEU A 157 -24.01 -3.22 -13.35
N GLN A 158 -25.14 -3.22 -12.63
CA GLN A 158 -26.40 -2.64 -13.07
C GLN A 158 -26.54 -1.25 -12.49
N LYS A 159 -27.08 -0.33 -13.30
CA LYS A 159 -27.37 1.02 -12.84
C LYS A 159 -28.38 0.93 -11.70
N ALA A 160 -27.99 1.48 -10.55
CA ALA A 160 -28.79 1.58 -9.36
C ALA A 160 -29.29 3.03 -9.24
N GLN A 161 -28.85 3.77 -8.24
CA GLN A 161 -29.25 5.15 -8.01
C GLN A 161 -28.17 6.13 -8.49
N PRO A 162 -28.54 7.37 -8.88
CA PRO A 162 -27.55 8.38 -9.20
C PRO A 162 -26.77 8.79 -7.93
N LEU A 163 -25.50 9.14 -8.12
CA LEU A 163 -24.60 9.65 -7.08
C LEU A 163 -23.62 10.64 -7.70
N THR A 164 -22.74 11.22 -6.90
CA THR A 164 -21.69 12.13 -7.39
C THR A 164 -20.36 11.39 -7.55
N LEU A 165 -19.54 11.80 -8.52
CA LEU A 165 -18.19 11.30 -8.66
C LEU A 165 -17.36 11.55 -7.40
N SER A 166 -17.60 12.67 -6.70
CA SER A 166 -17.02 12.93 -5.38
C SER A 166 -17.34 11.82 -4.38
N HIS A 167 -18.60 11.37 -4.31
CA HIS A 167 -18.99 10.27 -3.44
C HIS A 167 -18.32 8.95 -3.83
N HIS A 168 -18.19 8.67 -5.14
CA HIS A 168 -17.54 7.46 -5.63
C HIS A 168 -16.04 7.43 -5.28
N VAL A 169 -15.32 8.54 -5.51
CA VAL A 169 -13.90 8.66 -5.14
C VAL A 169 -13.72 8.60 -3.63
N GLY A 170 -14.64 9.21 -2.87
CA GLY A 170 -14.64 9.16 -1.40
C GLY A 170 -14.70 7.73 -0.83
N ALA A 171 -15.37 6.81 -1.52
CA ALA A 171 -15.38 5.40 -1.13
C ALA A 171 -13.97 4.77 -1.16
N TYR A 172 -13.16 5.09 -2.18
CA TYR A 172 -11.78 4.63 -2.29
C TYR A 172 -10.84 5.37 -1.33
N MET A 173 -11.06 6.67 -1.11
CA MET A 173 -10.31 7.43 -0.10
C MET A 173 -10.42 6.79 1.28
N GLU A 174 -11.62 6.36 1.69
CA GLU A 174 -11.82 5.64 2.95
C GLU A 174 -11.11 4.28 3.00
N MET A 175 -10.99 3.59 1.86
CA MET A 175 -10.18 2.37 1.76
C MET A 175 -8.70 2.66 2.04
N PHE A 176 -8.15 3.69 1.39
CA PHE A 176 -6.74 4.06 1.56
C PHE A 176 -6.43 4.65 2.93
N LYS A 177 -7.36 5.38 3.59
CA LYS A 177 -7.20 5.83 4.98
C LYS A 177 -7.05 4.66 5.95
N ARG A 178 -7.81 3.57 5.75
CA ARG A 178 -7.62 2.33 6.54
C ARG A 178 -6.29 1.66 6.23
N ASP A 179 -5.81 1.74 4.99
CA ASP A 179 -4.49 1.21 4.65
C ASP A 179 -3.37 2.00 5.33
N TYR A 180 -3.45 3.34 5.30
CA TYR A 180 -2.53 4.22 6.02
C TYR A 180 -2.51 3.89 7.52
N SER A 181 -3.68 3.77 8.15
CA SER A 181 -3.79 3.40 9.57
C SER A 181 -3.11 2.06 9.89
N ARG A 182 -3.30 1.03 9.05
CA ARG A 182 -2.63 -0.27 9.24
C ARG A 182 -1.11 -0.13 9.18
N LEU A 183 -0.58 0.68 8.26
CA LEU A 183 0.86 0.92 8.16
C LEU A 183 1.40 1.59 9.43
N SER A 184 0.69 2.59 9.98
CA SER A 184 1.07 3.23 11.24
C SER A 184 1.04 2.25 12.42
N ASP A 185 0.01 1.41 12.53
CA ASP A 185 -0.09 0.42 13.60
C ASP A 185 1.06 -0.62 13.54
N ILE A 186 1.47 -1.01 12.32
CA ILE A 186 2.59 -1.93 12.11
C ILE A 186 3.91 -1.28 12.52
N TYR A 187 4.13 -0.01 12.15
CA TYR A 187 5.31 0.75 12.56
C TYR A 187 5.48 0.70 14.08
N ASP A 188 4.42 1.00 14.83
CA ASP A 188 4.48 1.02 16.29
C ASP A 188 4.80 -0.35 16.91
N ARG A 189 4.21 -1.43 16.39
CA ARG A 189 4.50 -2.79 16.88
C ARG A 189 5.92 -3.22 16.56
N MET A 190 6.43 -2.88 15.38
CA MET A 190 7.74 -3.38 14.92
C MET A 190 8.94 -2.60 15.47
N ASN A 191 8.75 -1.39 16.00
CA ASN A 191 9.83 -0.45 16.35
C ASN A 191 10.53 -0.76 17.69
N TYR A 192 10.99 -2.01 17.85
CA TYR A 192 11.84 -2.46 18.96
C TYR A 192 13.12 -3.13 18.46
N CYS A 193 14.24 -2.84 19.14
CA CYS A 193 15.58 -3.20 18.70
C CYS A 193 15.95 -4.66 19.05
N PRO A 194 16.29 -5.53 18.08
CA PRO A 194 16.72 -6.91 18.34
C PRO A 194 18.20 -7.03 18.71
N LEU A 195 19.01 -6.00 18.43
CA LEU A 195 20.46 -6.04 18.58
C LEU A 195 20.88 -6.28 20.04
N GLY A 196 21.90 -7.12 20.23
CA GLY A 196 22.35 -7.58 21.55
C GLY A 196 21.67 -8.88 22.02
N SER A 197 20.80 -9.47 21.20
CA SER A 197 20.22 -10.80 21.45
C SER A 197 21.18 -11.95 21.16
N GLY A 198 22.33 -11.66 20.52
CA GLY A 198 23.31 -12.66 20.13
C GLY A 198 22.70 -13.70 19.22
N ALA A 199 23.13 -14.96 19.38
CA ALA A 199 22.62 -16.04 18.53
C ALA A 199 21.19 -16.47 18.87
N LEU A 200 20.82 -16.41 20.15
CA LEU A 200 19.48 -16.76 20.69
C LEU A 200 19.34 -16.51 22.19
N ALA A 201 20.44 -16.44 22.95
CA ALA A 201 20.44 -16.44 24.42
C ALA A 201 20.89 -15.11 25.04
N GLY A 202 20.98 -14.05 24.23
CA GLY A 202 21.67 -12.83 24.62
C GLY A 202 23.19 -13.01 24.57
N THR A 203 23.87 -12.23 25.40
CA THR A 203 25.33 -12.13 25.44
C THR A 203 25.81 -12.07 26.89
N THR A 204 27.03 -12.56 27.15
CA THR A 204 27.68 -12.47 28.47
C THR A 204 28.43 -11.16 28.66
N TYR A 205 28.52 -10.33 27.61
CA TYR A 205 29.09 -9.00 27.70
C TYR A 205 28.06 -8.03 28.32
N PRO A 206 28.50 -7.03 29.10
CA PRO A 206 27.59 -6.07 29.74
C PRO A 206 27.12 -5.01 28.72
N LEU A 207 26.45 -5.43 27.64
CA LEU A 207 25.98 -4.52 26.59
C LEU A 207 24.84 -3.62 27.08
N ASP A 208 24.85 -2.36 26.63
CA ASP A 208 23.75 -1.41 26.83
C ASP A 208 22.80 -1.46 25.62
N ARG A 209 21.74 -2.27 25.73
CA ARG A 209 20.74 -2.41 24.67
C ARG A 209 19.80 -1.22 24.56
N GLU A 210 19.63 -0.43 25.63
CA GLU A 210 18.85 0.81 25.58
C GLU A 210 19.58 1.85 24.75
N MET A 211 20.88 2.04 24.99
CA MET A 211 21.71 2.95 24.18
C MET A 211 21.67 2.58 22.69
N THR A 212 21.75 1.29 22.36
CA THR A 212 21.71 0.85 20.95
C THR A 212 20.33 1.06 20.32
N ALA A 213 19.25 0.86 21.09
CA ALA A 213 17.89 1.14 20.64
C ALA A 213 17.68 2.64 20.39
N GLU A 214 18.13 3.50 21.30
CA GLU A 214 18.06 4.95 21.19
C GLU A 214 18.84 5.46 19.97
N LEU A 215 20.08 4.99 19.77
CA LEU A 215 20.92 5.38 18.63
C LEU A 215 20.33 5.03 17.25
N LEU A 216 19.35 4.11 17.22
CA LEU A 216 18.71 3.61 16.00
C LEU A 216 17.21 3.96 15.96
N ASP A 217 16.76 4.91 16.78
CA ASP A 217 15.38 5.40 16.86
C ASP A 217 14.31 4.31 17.10
N PHE A 218 14.66 3.29 17.89
CA PHE A 218 13.70 2.32 18.41
C PHE A 218 13.10 2.78 19.73
N TYR A 219 11.90 2.30 20.08
CA TYR A 219 11.26 2.58 21.37
C TYR A 219 11.96 1.92 22.56
N GLY A 220 12.82 0.94 22.30
CA GLY A 220 13.59 0.21 23.29
C GLY A 220 14.03 -1.16 22.75
N PRO A 221 14.73 -1.95 23.56
CA PRO A 221 15.09 -3.31 23.22
C PRO A 221 13.89 -4.26 23.28
N THR A 222 13.91 -5.27 22.43
CA THR A 222 13.06 -6.45 22.56
C THR A 222 13.34 -7.21 23.87
N LEU A 223 12.31 -7.86 24.43
CA LEU A 223 12.36 -8.41 25.79
C LEU A 223 12.78 -9.89 25.87
N ASN A 224 12.89 -10.58 24.74
CA ASN A 224 13.28 -11.99 24.69
C ASN A 224 14.21 -12.25 23.50
N SER A 225 15.43 -12.75 23.77
CA SER A 225 16.45 -12.94 22.75
C SER A 225 16.15 -14.07 21.76
N MET A 226 15.45 -15.12 22.17
CA MET A 226 15.04 -16.20 21.27
C MET A 226 14.00 -15.70 20.27
N ASP A 227 13.01 -14.96 20.79
CA ASP A 227 12.00 -14.28 19.98
C ASP A 227 12.65 -13.29 19.01
N SER A 228 13.55 -12.43 19.50
CA SER A 228 14.22 -11.39 18.70
C SER A 228 14.92 -11.91 17.45
N VAL A 229 15.54 -13.09 17.53
CA VAL A 229 16.26 -13.70 16.41
C VAL A 229 15.38 -14.59 15.53
N SER A 230 14.14 -14.84 15.94
CA SER A 230 13.18 -15.71 15.25
C SER A 230 11.90 -15.01 14.77
N ASP A 231 11.67 -13.77 15.18
CA ASP A 231 10.52 -12.93 14.81
C ASP A 231 10.57 -12.54 13.32
N ARG A 232 9.48 -12.81 12.61
CA ARG A 232 9.17 -12.28 11.26
C ARG A 232 7.74 -11.75 11.14
N ASP A 233 7.08 -11.51 12.27
CA ASP A 233 5.67 -11.10 12.30
C ASP A 233 5.50 -9.73 11.63
N TYR A 234 6.43 -8.80 11.83
CA TYR A 234 6.41 -7.49 11.16
C TYR A 234 6.48 -7.58 9.63
N VAL A 235 7.19 -8.58 9.09
CA VAL A 235 7.25 -8.84 7.63
C VAL A 235 5.91 -9.39 7.14
N ILE A 236 5.32 -10.32 7.88
CA ILE A 236 4.00 -10.91 7.58
C ILE A 236 2.91 -9.84 7.65
N GLU A 237 2.90 -9.02 8.71
CA GLU A 237 1.94 -7.95 8.89
C GLU A 237 2.04 -6.92 7.76
N LEU A 238 3.25 -6.50 7.40
CA LEU A 238 3.41 -5.56 6.29
C LEU A 238 2.96 -6.19 4.97
N LEU A 239 3.37 -7.41 4.63
CA LEU A 239 2.91 -8.09 3.41
C LEU A 239 1.38 -8.27 3.37
N SER A 240 0.74 -8.45 4.52
CA SER A 240 -0.73 -8.48 4.64
C SER A 240 -1.36 -7.12 4.35
N ALA A 241 -0.81 -6.04 4.91
CA ALA A 241 -1.25 -4.67 4.62
C ALA A 241 -1.04 -4.30 3.15
N LEU A 242 0.12 -4.64 2.58
CA LEU A 242 0.45 -4.47 1.16
C LEU A 242 -0.50 -5.24 0.25
N SER A 243 -0.87 -6.45 0.62
CA SER A 243 -1.89 -7.24 -0.10
C SER A 243 -3.24 -6.53 -0.09
N THR A 244 -3.63 -5.94 1.04
CA THR A 244 -4.87 -5.16 1.15
C THR A 244 -4.84 -3.90 0.29
N ILE A 245 -3.73 -3.17 0.27
CA ILE A 245 -3.52 -2.01 -0.61
C ILE A 245 -3.68 -2.41 -2.08
N MET A 246 -3.03 -3.50 -2.51
CA MET A 246 -3.13 -3.99 -3.88
C MET A 246 -4.56 -4.42 -4.24
N MET A 247 -5.30 -5.00 -3.30
CA MET A 247 -6.72 -5.32 -3.49
C MET A 247 -7.55 -4.05 -3.73
N HIS A 248 -7.38 -3.01 -2.92
CA HIS A 248 -8.09 -1.74 -3.11
C HIS A 248 -7.72 -1.07 -4.45
N LEU A 249 -6.43 -1.02 -4.78
CA LEU A 249 -5.96 -0.54 -6.09
C LEU A 249 -6.59 -1.35 -7.23
N SER A 250 -6.61 -2.68 -7.14
CA SER A 250 -7.17 -3.54 -8.17
C SER A 250 -8.65 -3.26 -8.44
N ARG A 251 -9.42 -2.94 -7.39
CA ARG A 251 -10.84 -2.59 -7.51
C ARG A 251 -11.03 -1.25 -8.21
N PHE A 252 -10.22 -0.25 -7.87
CA PHE A 252 -10.28 1.04 -8.55
C PHE A 252 -9.78 0.92 -10.00
N CYS A 253 -8.73 0.15 -10.24
CA CYS A 253 -8.28 -0.18 -11.59
C CYS A 253 -9.37 -0.85 -12.42
N GLU A 254 -10.21 -1.72 -11.85
CA GLU A 254 -11.36 -2.31 -12.55
C GLU A 254 -12.32 -1.24 -13.05
N GLU A 255 -12.66 -0.28 -12.19
CA GLU A 255 -13.53 0.85 -12.55
C GLU A 255 -12.90 1.69 -13.67
N ILE A 256 -11.60 2.02 -13.58
CA ILE A 256 -10.88 2.75 -14.64
C ILE A 256 -10.93 1.98 -15.96
N ILE A 257 -10.72 0.66 -15.94
CA ILE A 257 -10.75 -0.17 -17.16
C ILE A 257 -12.15 -0.16 -17.78
N LEU A 258 -13.20 -0.28 -16.96
CA LEU A 258 -14.59 -0.23 -17.41
C LEU A 258 -14.96 1.17 -17.93
N TRP A 259 -14.63 2.22 -17.19
CA TRP A 259 -14.97 3.60 -17.51
C TRP A 259 -14.28 4.10 -18.78
N ASN A 260 -13.06 3.62 -19.07
CA ASN A 260 -12.31 3.94 -20.29
C ASN A 260 -12.79 3.15 -21.52
N SER A 261 -13.72 2.20 -21.37
CA SER A 261 -14.24 1.44 -22.50
C SER A 261 -15.08 2.31 -23.44
N ASN A 262 -15.27 1.87 -24.70
CA ASN A 262 -16.10 2.59 -25.67
C ASN A 262 -17.60 2.59 -25.29
N GLU A 263 -18.02 1.63 -24.47
CA GLU A 263 -19.39 1.48 -23.99
C GLU A 263 -19.70 2.48 -22.87
N TYR A 264 -18.76 2.74 -21.96
CA TYR A 264 -18.94 3.69 -20.86
C TYR A 264 -18.46 5.10 -21.22
N ARG A 265 -17.21 5.24 -21.66
CA ARG A 265 -16.56 6.52 -22.01
C ARG A 265 -16.67 7.58 -20.91
N PHE A 266 -16.69 7.18 -19.64
CA PHE A 266 -16.77 8.11 -18.51
C PHE A 266 -15.47 8.87 -18.30
N ILE A 267 -14.35 8.31 -18.76
CA ILE A 267 -13.03 8.89 -18.62
C ILE A 267 -12.25 8.82 -19.93
N GLU A 268 -11.20 9.62 -19.99
CA GLU A 268 -10.07 9.48 -20.89
C GLU A 268 -8.78 9.48 -20.09
N ILE A 269 -7.94 8.47 -20.32
CA ILE A 269 -6.62 8.34 -19.69
C ILE A 269 -5.60 9.18 -20.47
N ASP A 270 -4.74 9.88 -19.74
CA ASP A 270 -3.63 10.66 -20.29
C ASP A 270 -2.65 9.78 -21.11
N ASP A 271 -2.07 10.37 -22.16
CA ASP A 271 -1.16 9.66 -23.07
C ASP A 271 0.07 9.09 -22.34
N ALA A 272 0.54 9.75 -21.27
CA ALA A 272 1.70 9.29 -20.48
C ALA A 272 1.42 8.01 -19.68
N TYR A 273 0.13 7.68 -19.45
CA TYR A 273 -0.31 6.52 -18.67
C TYR A 273 -1.12 5.50 -19.49
N SER A 274 -1.19 5.68 -20.82
CA SER A 274 -1.88 4.77 -21.72
C SER A 274 -0.97 4.31 -22.86
N THR A 275 -1.32 3.21 -23.50
CA THR A 275 -0.69 2.79 -24.75
C THR A 275 -1.69 2.90 -25.90
N GLY A 276 -1.17 3.19 -27.09
CA GLY A 276 -1.96 3.30 -28.32
C GLY A 276 -1.89 2.04 -29.18
N SER A 277 -2.77 1.95 -30.18
CA SER A 277 -2.61 1.01 -31.29
C SER A 277 -1.91 1.68 -32.47
N SER A 278 -0.93 1.01 -33.07
CA SER A 278 -0.30 1.47 -34.32
C SER A 278 -1.25 1.45 -35.53
N ILE A 279 -2.39 0.76 -35.44
CA ILE A 279 -3.39 0.64 -36.50
C ILE A 279 -4.63 1.50 -36.22
N MET A 280 -5.02 1.65 -34.95
CA MET A 280 -6.25 2.33 -34.54
C MET A 280 -5.92 3.55 -33.66
N PRO A 281 -5.81 4.76 -34.24
CA PRO A 281 -5.32 5.95 -33.54
C PRO A 281 -6.23 6.43 -32.40
N GLN A 282 -7.51 6.05 -32.40
CA GLN A 282 -8.46 6.38 -31.34
C GLN A 282 -8.38 5.46 -30.12
N LYS A 283 -7.65 4.33 -30.21
CA LYS A 283 -7.65 3.31 -29.15
C LYS A 283 -6.57 3.60 -28.11
N LYS A 284 -6.98 4.02 -26.91
CA LYS A 284 -6.16 4.11 -25.70
C LYS A 284 -6.42 2.92 -24.77
N ASN A 285 -5.38 2.13 -24.52
CA ASN A 285 -5.47 0.96 -23.63
C ASN A 285 -5.12 1.36 -22.19
N PRO A 286 -5.88 0.90 -21.18
CA PRO A 286 -5.63 1.17 -19.77
C PRO A 286 -4.54 0.26 -19.18
N ASP A 287 -3.41 0.08 -19.87
CA ASP A 287 -2.36 -0.90 -19.53
C ASP A 287 -1.85 -0.77 -18.10
N ILE A 288 -1.71 0.46 -17.59
CA ILE A 288 -1.26 0.70 -16.22
C ILE A 288 -2.25 0.14 -15.20
N ALA A 289 -3.55 0.37 -15.41
CA ALA A 289 -4.60 -0.20 -14.55
C ALA A 289 -4.65 -1.74 -14.65
N GLU A 290 -4.47 -2.30 -15.85
CA GLU A 290 -4.40 -3.75 -16.05
C GLU A 290 -3.19 -4.38 -15.34
N LEU A 291 -2.01 -3.77 -15.47
CA LEU A 291 -0.80 -4.24 -14.82
C LEU A 291 -0.87 -4.14 -13.30
N ILE A 292 -1.41 -3.05 -12.74
CA ILE A 292 -1.62 -2.92 -11.30
C ILE A 292 -2.56 -4.02 -10.80
N ARG A 293 -3.71 -4.23 -11.47
CA ARG A 293 -4.65 -5.30 -11.15
C ARG A 293 -3.96 -6.68 -11.19
N GLY A 294 -3.17 -6.96 -12.22
CA GLY A 294 -2.41 -8.21 -12.36
C GLY A 294 -1.32 -8.41 -11.29
N LYS A 295 -0.64 -7.33 -10.89
CA LYS A 295 0.42 -7.35 -9.86
C LYS A 295 -0.09 -7.67 -8.45
N THR A 296 -1.40 -7.60 -8.21
CA THR A 296 -2.02 -8.06 -6.96
C THR A 296 -1.63 -9.50 -6.61
N GLY A 297 -1.65 -10.40 -7.60
CA GLY A 297 -1.28 -11.81 -7.38
C GLY A 297 0.17 -12.00 -6.97
N ARG A 298 1.08 -11.12 -7.43
CA ARG A 298 2.51 -11.15 -7.08
C ARG A 298 2.71 -10.83 -5.59
N VAL A 299 2.02 -9.83 -5.07
CA VAL A 299 2.09 -9.45 -3.64
C VAL A 299 1.43 -10.50 -2.75
N TYR A 300 0.31 -11.09 -3.20
CA TYR A 300 -0.32 -12.21 -2.47
C TYR A 300 0.59 -13.43 -2.37
N ALA A 301 1.36 -13.71 -3.43
CA ALA A 301 2.32 -14.82 -3.44
C ALA A 301 3.44 -14.60 -2.40
N ALA A 302 3.94 -13.38 -2.25
CA ALA A 302 4.93 -13.05 -1.22
C ALA A 302 4.39 -13.32 0.20
N LEU A 303 3.18 -12.86 0.51
CA LEU A 303 2.52 -13.14 1.79
C LEU A 303 2.34 -14.64 2.03
N THR A 304 1.84 -15.37 1.03
CA THR A 304 1.59 -16.81 1.14
C THR A 304 2.89 -17.58 1.34
N SER A 305 3.96 -17.17 0.65
CA SER A 305 5.28 -17.77 0.78
C SER A 305 5.80 -17.62 2.20
N ILE A 306 5.87 -16.40 2.76
CA ILE A 306 6.43 -16.21 4.10
C ILE A 306 5.60 -16.88 5.20
N LEU A 307 4.26 -16.87 5.07
CA LEU A 307 3.39 -17.62 5.99
C LEU A 307 3.68 -19.12 5.96
N THR A 308 3.97 -19.66 4.77
CA THR A 308 4.29 -21.08 4.60
C THR A 308 5.68 -21.40 5.13
N THR A 309 6.67 -20.55 4.88
CA THR A 309 8.04 -20.68 5.39
C THR A 309 8.06 -20.65 6.91
N MET A 310 7.33 -19.73 7.55
CA MET A 310 7.29 -19.60 9.01
C MET A 310 6.46 -20.69 9.70
N LYS A 311 5.61 -21.42 8.95
CA LYS A 311 4.70 -22.41 9.53
C LYS A 311 5.45 -23.65 10.06
N GLY A 312 5.52 -23.77 11.38
CA GLY A 312 5.99 -24.97 12.07
C GLY A 312 7.50 -25.11 12.18
N ILE A 313 8.26 -24.03 11.92
CA ILE A 313 9.69 -24.01 12.21
C ILE A 313 9.92 -23.99 13.74
N PRO A 314 10.84 -24.79 14.28
CA PRO A 314 11.14 -24.80 15.71
C PRO A 314 11.91 -23.53 16.11
N LEU A 315 11.81 -23.08 17.36
CA LEU A 315 12.65 -21.98 17.83
C LEU A 315 14.15 -22.36 17.87
N ALA A 316 15.08 -21.43 17.71
CA ALA A 316 14.88 -19.99 17.47
C ALA A 316 15.12 -19.62 15.99
N TYR A 317 16.34 -19.25 15.61
CA TYR A 317 16.70 -18.99 14.21
C TYR A 317 16.91 -20.31 13.44
N ASN A 318 16.35 -20.39 12.22
CA ASN A 318 16.61 -21.46 11.27
C ASN A 318 16.93 -20.85 9.89
N LYS A 319 17.71 -21.56 9.08
CA LYS A 319 18.14 -21.05 7.75
C LYS A 319 16.95 -20.81 6.81
N ASP A 320 15.81 -21.46 7.04
CA ASP A 320 14.53 -21.19 6.37
C ASP A 320 14.18 -19.69 6.38
N MET A 321 14.52 -18.97 7.45
CA MET A 321 14.27 -17.53 7.59
C MET A 321 15.14 -16.65 6.67
N GLN A 322 16.00 -17.21 5.81
CA GLN A 322 16.66 -16.47 4.73
C GLN A 322 15.68 -16.13 3.58
N GLU A 323 14.59 -16.90 3.44
CA GLU A 323 13.53 -16.68 2.45
C GLU A 323 12.63 -15.46 2.76
N ASP A 324 12.88 -14.76 3.87
CA ASP A 324 12.16 -13.55 4.27
C ASP A 324 12.48 -12.33 3.39
N LYS A 325 13.48 -12.40 2.51
CA LYS A 325 14.02 -11.23 1.77
C LYS A 325 13.46 -11.10 0.37
N GLU A 326 13.71 -12.07 -0.50
CA GLU A 326 13.57 -11.88 -1.95
C GLU A 326 12.15 -11.49 -2.38
N LEU A 327 11.14 -12.28 -1.98
CA LEU A 327 9.75 -11.97 -2.32
C LEU A 327 9.21 -10.77 -1.56
N THR A 328 9.74 -10.51 -0.36
CA THR A 328 9.38 -9.32 0.42
C THR A 328 9.87 -8.05 -0.26
N PHE A 329 11.14 -8.01 -0.67
CA PHE A 329 11.73 -6.89 -1.42
C PHE A 329 10.98 -6.64 -2.72
N ASP A 330 10.65 -7.71 -3.44
CA ASP A 330 9.88 -7.64 -4.67
C ASP A 330 8.46 -7.09 -4.45
N ALA A 331 7.80 -7.48 -3.36
CA ALA A 331 6.50 -6.95 -2.98
C ALA A 331 6.58 -5.45 -2.64
N TYR A 332 7.61 -5.02 -1.89
CA TYR A 332 7.81 -3.60 -1.55
C TYR A 332 7.99 -2.75 -2.81
N ASP A 333 8.89 -3.17 -3.71
CA ASP A 333 9.15 -2.46 -4.98
C ASP A 333 7.91 -2.46 -5.89
N THR A 334 7.16 -3.57 -5.92
CA THR A 334 5.90 -3.68 -6.66
C THR A 334 4.85 -2.69 -6.16
N VAL A 335 4.60 -2.64 -4.85
CA VAL A 335 3.56 -1.76 -4.28
C VAL A 335 3.92 -0.29 -4.45
N LYS A 336 5.18 0.10 -4.19
CA LYS A 336 5.64 1.48 -4.41
C LYS A 336 5.41 1.92 -5.86
N GLY A 337 5.80 1.07 -6.82
CA GLY A 337 5.59 1.33 -8.24
C GLY A 337 4.11 1.44 -8.61
N CYS A 338 3.27 0.54 -8.10
CA CYS A 338 1.82 0.58 -8.34
C CYS A 338 1.15 1.82 -7.76
N LEU A 339 1.46 2.21 -6.52
CA LEU A 339 0.94 3.43 -5.90
C LEU A 339 1.34 4.68 -6.68
N ALA A 340 2.62 4.81 -7.04
CA ALA A 340 3.13 5.97 -7.76
C ALA A 340 2.50 6.11 -9.16
N LEU A 341 2.45 5.02 -9.93
CA LEU A 341 1.84 5.00 -11.27
C LEU A 341 0.34 5.27 -11.22
N PHE A 342 -0.37 4.66 -10.28
CA PHE A 342 -1.80 4.87 -10.11
C PHE A 342 -2.13 6.30 -9.72
N ASN A 343 -1.37 6.87 -8.78
CA ASN A 343 -1.52 8.26 -8.34
C ASN A 343 -1.29 9.22 -9.51
N GLY A 344 -0.23 9.02 -10.30
CA GLY A 344 0.05 9.82 -11.49
C GLY A 344 -1.09 9.75 -12.53
N MET A 345 -1.59 8.55 -12.82
CA MET A 345 -2.71 8.34 -13.73
C MET A 345 -3.98 9.05 -13.25
N LEU A 346 -4.31 8.99 -11.95
CA LEU A 346 -5.48 9.66 -11.40
C LEU A 346 -5.34 11.20 -11.39
N LYS A 347 -4.14 11.74 -11.24
CA LYS A 347 -3.92 13.21 -11.27
C LYS A 347 -4.20 13.82 -12.65
N THR A 348 -4.04 13.05 -13.72
CA THR A 348 -4.14 13.54 -15.10
C THR A 348 -5.36 13.00 -15.85
N ILE A 349 -6.18 12.15 -15.22
CA ILE A 349 -7.37 11.57 -15.84
C ILE A 349 -8.39 12.66 -16.17
N THR A 350 -8.99 12.57 -17.36
CA THR A 350 -10.08 13.45 -17.76
C THR A 350 -11.41 12.74 -17.54
N PHE A 351 -12.36 13.41 -16.88
CA PHE A 351 -13.72 12.91 -16.67
C PHE A 351 -14.71 13.55 -17.65
N HIS A 352 -15.45 12.74 -18.40
CA HIS A 352 -16.51 13.20 -19.30
C HIS A 352 -17.82 13.38 -18.52
N LYS A 353 -17.93 14.52 -17.83
CA LYS A 353 -19.04 14.84 -16.92
C LYS A 353 -20.41 14.74 -17.58
N ASP A 354 -20.53 15.18 -18.82
CA ASP A 354 -21.72 15.10 -19.64
C ASP A 354 -22.14 13.64 -19.93
N ILE A 355 -21.18 12.78 -20.31
CA ILE A 355 -21.45 11.36 -20.58
C ILE A 355 -21.89 10.64 -19.29
N MET A 356 -21.24 10.93 -18.16
CA MET A 356 -21.62 10.39 -16.87
C MET A 356 -23.05 10.80 -16.46
N GLU A 357 -23.40 12.09 -16.59
CA GLU A 357 -24.73 12.58 -16.27
C GLU A 357 -25.80 11.97 -17.17
N GLN A 358 -25.56 11.89 -18.49
CA GLN A 358 -26.50 11.25 -19.42
C GLN A 358 -26.69 9.76 -19.09
N SER A 359 -25.61 9.07 -18.72
CA SER A 359 -25.71 7.68 -18.27
C SER A 359 -26.48 7.54 -16.97
N ALA A 360 -26.44 8.54 -16.08
CA ALA A 360 -27.23 8.57 -14.86
C ALA A 360 -28.74 8.76 -15.14
N LYS A 361 -29.12 9.51 -16.16
CA LYS A 361 -30.54 9.74 -16.53
C LYS A 361 -31.21 8.50 -17.15
N HIS A 362 -30.46 7.71 -17.90
CA HIS A 362 -31.00 6.53 -18.58
C HIS A 362 -30.85 5.25 -17.75
N GLY A 363 -31.93 4.46 -17.65
CA GLY A 363 -31.92 3.15 -16.97
C GLY A 363 -32.76 3.09 -15.69
N PHE A 364 -33.75 3.98 -15.54
CA PHE A 364 -34.69 3.98 -14.41
C PHE A 364 -34.02 4.19 -13.04
N THR A 365 -32.90 4.92 -13.02
CA THR A 365 -32.12 5.18 -11.80
C THR A 365 -32.88 6.04 -10.78
N ASN A 366 -33.85 6.83 -11.26
CA ASN A 366 -34.79 7.65 -10.51
C ASN A 366 -36.10 6.93 -10.14
N ALA A 367 -36.24 5.63 -10.45
CA ALA A 367 -37.45 4.87 -10.12
C ALA A 367 -37.67 4.74 -8.61
N THR A 368 -36.59 4.65 -7.82
CA THR A 368 -36.72 4.63 -6.36
C THR A 368 -37.25 5.97 -5.85
N ASP A 369 -36.76 7.08 -6.40
CA ASP A 369 -37.18 8.42 -6.04
C ASP A 369 -38.66 8.68 -6.44
N ALA A 370 -39.13 8.07 -7.55
CA ALA A 370 -40.55 8.04 -7.90
C ALA A 370 -41.41 7.25 -6.89
N ALA A 371 -40.86 6.18 -6.29
CA ALA A 371 -41.54 5.44 -5.24
C ALA A 371 -41.59 6.26 -3.94
N ASP A 372 -40.49 6.93 -3.59
CA ASP A 372 -40.42 7.83 -2.43
C ASP A 372 -41.36 9.03 -2.59
N TYR A 373 -41.52 9.55 -3.81
CA TYR A 373 -42.54 10.55 -4.13
C TYR A 373 -43.94 10.06 -3.74
N LEU A 374 -44.34 8.86 -4.17
CA LEU A 374 -45.65 8.28 -3.83
C LEU A 374 -45.81 8.07 -2.32
N VAL A 375 -44.74 7.65 -1.63
CA VAL A 375 -44.73 7.51 -0.16
C VAL A 375 -44.96 8.84 0.53
N ASN A 376 -44.31 9.91 0.07
CA ASN A 376 -44.51 11.26 0.58
C ASN A 376 -45.93 11.80 0.31
N HIS A 377 -46.65 11.20 -0.64
CA HIS A 377 -48.06 11.47 -0.93
C HIS A 377 -49.03 10.48 -0.25
N GLY A 378 -48.56 9.72 0.75
CA GLY A 378 -49.39 8.87 1.60
C GLY A 378 -49.62 7.45 1.07
N VAL A 379 -48.97 7.05 -0.02
CA VAL A 379 -49.04 5.67 -0.53
C VAL A 379 -48.10 4.77 0.27
N PRO A 380 -48.55 3.62 0.81
CA PRO A 380 -47.64 2.68 1.46
C PRO A 380 -46.51 2.22 0.52
N PHE A 381 -45.28 2.10 1.03
CA PHE A 381 -44.08 1.82 0.20
C PHE A 381 -44.23 0.58 -0.71
N ARG A 382 -44.90 -0.49 -0.25
CA ARG A 382 -45.12 -1.69 -1.06
C ARG A 382 -46.04 -1.44 -2.25
N ASP A 383 -47.05 -0.59 -2.07
CA ASP A 383 -47.95 -0.19 -3.13
C ASP A 383 -47.24 0.80 -4.08
N ALA A 384 -46.47 1.75 -3.54
CA ALA A 384 -45.64 2.68 -4.31
C ALA A 384 -44.65 1.92 -5.21
N HIS A 385 -43.92 0.95 -4.67
CA HIS A 385 -43.02 0.08 -5.43
C HIS A 385 -43.77 -0.70 -6.54
N GLY A 386 -44.97 -1.22 -6.23
CA GLY A 386 -45.81 -1.88 -7.24
C GLY A 386 -46.24 -0.94 -8.37
N ILE A 387 -46.62 0.29 -8.05
CA ILE A 387 -46.99 1.34 -9.02
C ILE A 387 -45.80 1.70 -9.91
N VAL A 388 -44.63 1.96 -9.32
CA VAL A 388 -43.40 2.25 -10.05
C VAL A 388 -42.98 1.07 -10.93
N GLY A 389 -43.12 -0.18 -10.47
CA GLY A 389 -42.87 -1.35 -11.30
C GLY A 389 -43.73 -1.36 -12.58
N ARG A 390 -44.98 -0.89 -12.52
CA ARG A 390 -45.84 -0.72 -13.70
C ARG A 390 -45.40 0.44 -14.60
N LEU A 391 -44.93 1.55 -14.01
CA LEU A 391 -44.36 2.67 -14.77
C LEU A 391 -43.12 2.22 -15.56
N VAL A 392 -42.18 1.54 -14.91
CA VAL A 392 -40.98 1.00 -15.55
C VAL A 392 -41.34 0.03 -16.67
N LEU A 393 -42.29 -0.89 -16.44
CA LEU A 393 -42.75 -1.82 -17.47
C LEU A 393 -43.36 -1.08 -18.68
N TYR A 394 -44.15 -0.03 -18.43
CA TYR A 394 -44.74 0.82 -19.47
C TYR A 394 -43.67 1.53 -20.29
N CYS A 395 -42.70 2.15 -19.64
CA CYS A 395 -41.57 2.82 -20.28
C CYS A 395 -40.73 1.87 -21.12
N ILE A 396 -40.43 0.66 -20.62
CA ILE A 396 -39.71 -0.37 -21.37
C ILE A 396 -40.46 -0.75 -22.64
N ALA A 397 -41.78 -0.95 -22.55
CA ALA A 397 -42.60 -1.32 -23.71
C ALA A 397 -42.63 -0.21 -24.78
N LYS A 398 -42.47 1.06 -24.38
CA LYS A 398 -42.43 2.22 -25.28
C LYS A 398 -41.02 2.65 -25.70
N GLY A 399 -39.97 2.15 -25.05
CA GLY A 399 -38.59 2.59 -25.28
C GLY A 399 -38.33 4.04 -24.84
N ILE A 400 -38.96 4.49 -23.75
CA ILE A 400 -38.82 5.85 -23.20
C ILE A 400 -38.29 5.81 -21.76
N ALA A 401 -37.79 6.93 -21.22
CA ALA A 401 -37.46 7.09 -19.81
C ALA A 401 -38.70 7.46 -18.96
N LEU A 402 -38.55 7.51 -17.63
CA LEU A 402 -39.60 8.05 -16.75
C LEU A 402 -39.79 9.55 -17.00
N ASP A 403 -38.70 10.27 -17.26
CA ASP A 403 -38.66 11.70 -17.57
C ASP A 403 -39.47 12.07 -18.83
N ASP A 404 -39.61 11.12 -19.77
CA ASP A 404 -40.32 11.31 -21.05
C ASP A 404 -41.83 11.06 -20.95
N MET A 405 -42.33 10.50 -19.84
CA MET A 405 -43.76 10.23 -19.66
C MET A 405 -44.55 11.54 -19.46
N SER A 406 -45.69 11.66 -20.14
CA SER A 406 -46.63 12.76 -19.88
C SER A 406 -47.38 12.58 -18.55
N LEU A 407 -47.84 13.67 -17.94
CA LEU A 407 -48.59 13.61 -16.68
C LEU A 407 -49.87 12.78 -16.81
N GLU A 408 -50.52 12.80 -17.97
CA GLU A 408 -51.68 11.96 -18.27
C GLU A 408 -51.34 10.46 -18.20
N GLU A 409 -50.16 10.06 -18.70
CA GLU A 409 -49.70 8.67 -18.62
C GLU A 409 -49.36 8.26 -17.19
N TYR A 410 -48.76 9.16 -16.40
CA TYR A 410 -48.56 8.96 -14.97
C TYR A 410 -49.91 8.78 -14.24
N LYS A 411 -50.85 9.70 -14.45
CA LYS A 411 -52.19 9.68 -13.83
C LYS A 411 -53.01 8.45 -14.23
N ALA A 412 -52.82 7.92 -15.44
CA ALA A 412 -53.44 6.68 -15.89
C ALA A 412 -52.99 5.45 -15.08
N ILE A 413 -51.77 5.46 -14.53
CA ILE A 413 -51.24 4.35 -13.71
C ILE A 413 -51.50 4.58 -12.21
N SER A 414 -51.46 5.83 -11.75
CA SER A 414 -51.87 6.23 -10.39
C SER A 414 -52.33 7.69 -10.36
N PRO A 415 -53.53 8.00 -9.82
CA PRO A 415 -54.06 9.36 -9.80
C PRO A 415 -53.33 10.29 -8.82
N VAL A 416 -52.38 9.77 -8.04
CA VAL A 416 -51.61 10.51 -7.02
C VAL A 416 -50.54 11.42 -7.63
N PHE A 417 -50.11 11.16 -8.87
CA PHE A 417 -49.06 11.95 -9.51
C PHE A 417 -49.55 13.34 -9.89
N GLU A 418 -48.78 14.37 -9.54
CA GLU A 418 -49.00 15.75 -9.95
C GLU A 418 -47.78 16.28 -10.73
N ASN A 419 -47.85 17.53 -11.22
CA ASN A 419 -46.79 18.13 -12.05
C ASN A 419 -45.40 18.18 -11.38
N ASP A 420 -45.34 18.12 -10.05
CA ASP A 420 -44.09 18.10 -9.28
C ASP A 420 -43.31 16.78 -9.37
N ILE A 421 -43.89 15.73 -9.99
CA ILE A 421 -43.19 14.47 -10.24
C ILE A 421 -41.90 14.67 -11.05
N TYR A 422 -41.91 15.57 -12.04
CA TYR A 422 -40.76 15.82 -12.91
C TYR A 422 -39.57 16.40 -12.14
N GLU A 423 -39.83 17.29 -11.19
CA GLU A 423 -38.80 17.79 -10.28
C GLU A 423 -38.38 16.69 -9.30
N ALA A 424 -39.32 15.91 -8.78
CA ALA A 424 -39.02 14.87 -7.79
C ALA A 424 -38.09 13.77 -8.33
N ILE A 425 -38.17 13.43 -9.61
CA ILE A 425 -37.36 12.39 -10.27
C ILE A 425 -36.17 12.94 -11.07
N ASP A 426 -36.00 14.26 -11.12
CA ASP A 426 -34.83 14.87 -11.75
C ASP A 426 -33.56 14.38 -11.06
N VAL A 427 -32.55 14.01 -11.85
CA VAL A 427 -31.35 13.33 -11.36
C VAL A 427 -30.57 14.17 -10.35
N HIS A 428 -30.52 15.49 -10.54
CA HIS A 428 -29.85 16.40 -9.60
C HIS A 428 -30.64 16.49 -8.31
N THR A 429 -31.96 16.61 -8.40
CA THR A 429 -32.85 16.61 -7.23
C THR A 429 -32.74 15.31 -6.41
N CYS A 430 -32.67 14.15 -7.08
CA CYS A 430 -32.50 12.85 -6.44
C CYS A 430 -31.19 12.74 -5.64
N VAL A 431 -30.10 13.30 -6.18
CA VAL A 431 -28.80 13.34 -5.52
C VAL A 431 -28.79 14.36 -4.39
N ASP A 432 -29.27 15.57 -4.65
CA ASP A 432 -29.25 16.71 -3.71
C ASP A 432 -30.06 16.45 -2.45
N LYS A 433 -31.08 15.59 -2.49
CA LYS A 433 -31.87 15.21 -1.30
C LYS A 433 -31.10 14.27 -0.36
N ARG A 434 -30.05 13.58 -0.83
CA ARG A 434 -29.31 12.57 -0.05
C ARG A 434 -28.20 13.22 0.78
N ASN A 435 -28.60 13.89 1.86
CA ASN A 435 -27.69 14.68 2.70
C ASN A 435 -27.38 14.09 4.09
N THR A 436 -27.69 12.81 4.33
CA THR A 436 -27.14 12.14 5.53
C THR A 436 -25.62 12.08 5.43
N ILE A 437 -24.90 12.13 6.55
CA ILE A 437 -23.43 12.00 6.53
C ILE A 437 -23.05 10.71 5.81
N GLY A 438 -22.14 10.80 4.84
CA GLY A 438 -21.73 9.68 3.99
C GLY A 438 -22.68 9.38 2.82
N ALA A 439 -23.60 10.27 2.48
CA ALA A 439 -24.46 10.18 1.30
C ALA A 439 -23.98 11.13 0.17
N PRO A 440 -24.40 10.95 -1.09
CA PRO A 440 -23.78 11.62 -2.23
C PRO A 440 -24.15 13.09 -2.42
N GLY A 441 -25.13 13.62 -1.67
CA GLY A 441 -25.61 15.00 -1.84
C GLY A 441 -24.50 16.03 -1.56
N PRO A 442 -24.46 17.17 -2.27
CA PRO A 442 -23.39 18.16 -2.16
C PRO A 442 -23.11 18.60 -0.73
N LYS A 443 -24.16 18.84 0.06
CA LYS A 443 -24.01 19.27 1.46
C LYS A 443 -23.34 18.21 2.33
N ALA A 444 -23.63 16.93 2.12
CA ALA A 444 -22.96 15.84 2.83
C ALA A 444 -21.51 15.69 2.37
N MET A 445 -21.24 15.85 1.07
CA MET A 445 -19.89 15.75 0.51
C MET A 445 -18.99 16.91 0.94
N GLU A 446 -19.48 18.15 1.00
CA GLU A 446 -18.74 19.29 1.57
C GLU A 446 -18.30 19.02 3.01
N GLN A 447 -19.18 18.43 3.84
CA GLN A 447 -18.84 18.05 5.21
C GLN A 447 -17.75 16.98 5.27
N VAL A 448 -17.87 15.92 4.46
CA VAL A 448 -16.88 14.84 4.40
C VAL A 448 -15.53 15.35 3.88
N ILE A 449 -15.52 16.19 2.86
CA ILE A 449 -14.33 16.85 2.31
C ILE A 449 -13.62 17.66 3.39
N ALA A 450 -14.36 18.45 4.19
CA ALA A 450 -13.77 19.22 5.28
C ALA A 450 -13.17 18.32 6.38
N ILE A 451 -13.85 17.23 6.75
CA ILE A 451 -13.33 16.22 7.68
C ILE A 451 -12.03 15.61 7.15
N ASN A 452 -12.00 15.29 5.87
CA ASN A 452 -10.85 14.68 5.22
C ASN A 452 -9.66 15.65 5.09
N LYS A 453 -9.88 16.94 4.82
CA LYS A 453 -8.81 17.96 4.84
C LYS A 453 -8.13 18.00 6.20
N LYS A 454 -8.92 18.09 7.27
CA LYS A 454 -8.40 18.09 8.63
C LYS A 454 -7.62 16.80 8.93
N TRP A 455 -8.14 15.65 8.49
CA TRP A 455 -7.42 14.38 8.65
C TRP A 455 -6.08 14.39 7.91
N ILE A 456 -6.00 14.94 6.70
CA ILE A 456 -4.73 15.05 5.96
C ILE A 456 -3.74 15.95 6.69
N GLU A 457 -4.18 17.14 7.16
CA GLU A 457 -3.34 18.08 7.91
C GLU A 457 -2.73 17.42 9.17
N GLU A 458 -3.50 16.59 9.89
CA GLU A 458 -3.03 15.86 11.08
C GLU A 458 -2.00 14.75 10.78
N HIS A 459 -1.82 14.36 9.51
CA HIS A 459 -0.95 13.24 9.10
C HIS A 459 0.15 13.66 8.10
N GLU A 460 0.28 14.96 7.81
CA GLU A 460 1.40 15.56 7.06
C GLU A 460 2.58 15.95 7.97
N GLU A 461 2.34 16.13 9.27
CA GLU A 461 3.34 16.36 10.31
C GLU A 461 4.06 15.06 10.72
#